data_AF-A0A397BF85-F1
#
_entry.id   AF-A0A397BF85-F1
#
_cell.length_a   1.000
_cell.length_b   1.000
_cell.length_c   1.000
_cell.angle_alpha   90.00
_cell.angle_beta   90.00
_cell.angle_gamma   90.00
#
_symmetry.space_group_name_H-M   'P 1'
#
loop_
_entity.id
_entity.type
_entity.pdbx_description
1 polymer ?
#
loop_
_entity_poly.entity_id
_entity_poly.type
_entity_poly.pdbx_seq_one_letter_code
_entity_poly.pdbx_strand_id
1 'polypeptide(L)'
;QLQPVYALHYSLSRVCVASGNTITVWPIGGDEGAPLTWQAHSHNISCLDVDHCEDHVLFSSSSDGCDTTYARLSSGLEFFAAPNARNATVLANSLEAHSSIDSLGDILSYCHAELSTFHAKRAEDGGGVWSAADAKAANDDNDLGQPLYHSFCSILEAKYTDQCQAAALSSDPPPPPMYLQVAYQVVVNMPGTSSAKEADAARLQQRIMAYWCDSVLRCRASTTVHQSRRHTGKAALSTLLMADFLGLVSISPANPHLAALVTSVYATYGTAGDKKRSVAEARPEDLPVRETCGLCAAPVPLTARVLEPVCDNGHALERCFRTLVVIDSAAAVLWKCMVCEAFATGRDKDDNEDDGNGQPQLPVLVCRLCGSYCQRIEY
;
A
#
# COMPACT_ATOMS: atom_id res chain seq x y z
N GLN A 1 -11.02 35.65 -27.73
CA GLN A 1 -9.79 36.40 -28.04
C GLN A 1 -8.73 35.34 -28.32
N LEU A 2 -8.12 35.31 -29.51
CA LEU A 2 -7.11 34.29 -29.86
C LEU A 2 -5.91 34.49 -28.93
N GLN A 3 -5.59 33.48 -28.12
CA GLN A 3 -4.39 33.52 -27.29
C GLN A 3 -3.17 33.16 -28.13
N PRO A 4 -1.98 33.74 -27.85
CA PRO A 4 -0.77 33.41 -28.58
C PRO A 4 -0.45 31.92 -28.41
N VAL A 5 -0.02 31.28 -29.50
CA VAL A 5 0.62 29.97 -29.44
C VAL A 5 2.04 30.17 -28.94
N TYR A 6 2.37 29.56 -27.82
CA TYR A 6 3.68 29.73 -27.16
C TYR A 6 4.65 28.60 -27.47
N ALA A 7 4.14 27.39 -27.68
CA ALA A 7 4.94 26.22 -28.03
C ALA A 7 4.13 25.26 -28.91
N LEU A 8 4.82 24.64 -29.86
CA LEU A 8 4.28 23.63 -30.75
C LEU A 8 5.30 22.50 -30.86
N HIS A 9 4.86 21.28 -30.55
CA HIS A 9 5.63 20.06 -30.71
C HIS A 9 4.86 19.10 -31.62
N TYR A 10 5.58 18.33 -32.41
CA TYR A 10 4.99 17.34 -33.31
C TYR A 10 5.70 16.00 -33.10
N SER A 11 4.95 14.93 -33.33
CA SER A 11 5.46 13.58 -33.45
C SER A 11 5.01 12.94 -34.77
N LEU A 12 5.34 11.67 -34.96
CA LEU A 12 4.90 10.92 -36.15
C LEU A 12 3.37 10.73 -36.18
N SER A 13 2.72 10.78 -35.01
CA SER A 13 1.30 10.50 -34.87
C SER A 13 0.46 11.70 -34.43
N ARG A 14 1.07 12.81 -33.97
CA ARG A 14 0.33 13.94 -33.35
C ARG A 14 1.00 15.30 -33.52
N VAL A 15 0.21 16.37 -33.38
CA VAL A 15 0.66 17.74 -33.14
C VAL A 15 0.13 18.19 -31.79
N CYS A 16 0.98 18.69 -30.91
CA CYS A 16 0.64 19.24 -29.60
C CYS A 16 0.91 20.75 -29.62
N VAL A 17 -0.08 21.57 -29.26
CA VAL A 17 0.03 23.04 -29.24
C VAL A 17 -0.37 23.57 -27.88
N ALA A 18 0.51 24.38 -27.30
CA ALA A 18 0.23 25.16 -26.10
C ALA A 18 -0.21 26.59 -26.48
N SER A 19 -1.39 26.99 -26.01
CA SER A 19 -1.96 28.32 -26.21
C SER A 19 -2.48 28.84 -24.87
N GLY A 20 -1.85 29.92 -24.37
CA GLY A 20 -2.06 30.42 -23.02
C GLY A 20 -1.90 29.32 -21.98
N ASN A 21 -2.96 28.99 -21.24
CA ASN A 21 -2.97 27.97 -20.20
C ASN A 21 -3.57 26.62 -20.66
N THR A 22 -3.77 26.44 -21.97
CA THR A 22 -4.40 25.26 -22.57
C THR A 22 -3.46 24.51 -23.49
N ILE A 23 -3.64 23.19 -23.56
CA ILE A 23 -2.96 22.33 -24.52
C ILE A 23 -4.01 21.72 -25.43
N THR A 24 -3.72 21.71 -26.72
CA THR A 24 -4.52 21.01 -27.73
C THR A 24 -3.67 20.00 -28.46
N VAL A 25 -4.20 18.79 -28.64
CA VAL A 25 -3.53 17.70 -29.35
C VAL A 25 -4.35 17.26 -30.54
N TRP A 26 -3.74 17.33 -31.72
CA TRP A 26 -4.29 16.88 -32.99
C TRP A 26 -3.66 15.53 -33.35
N PRO A 27 -4.45 14.47 -33.54
CA PRO A 27 -3.95 13.26 -34.19
C PRO A 27 -3.60 13.51 -35.66
N ILE A 28 -2.55 12.86 -36.14
CA ILE A 28 -2.07 12.85 -37.53
C ILE A 28 -2.36 11.46 -38.09
N GLY A 29 -3.48 11.31 -38.81
CA GLY A 29 -3.91 10.05 -39.42
C GLY A 29 -5.42 10.04 -39.65
N GLY A 30 -5.86 9.51 -40.80
CA GLY A 30 -7.25 9.67 -41.28
C GLY A 30 -8.35 9.05 -40.43
N ASP A 31 -8.02 8.14 -39.50
CA ASP A 31 -8.97 7.39 -38.67
C ASP A 31 -8.91 7.73 -37.17
N GLU A 32 -8.05 8.65 -36.74
CA GLU A 32 -7.92 9.02 -35.32
C GLU A 32 -8.65 10.34 -35.03
N GLY A 33 -9.82 10.28 -34.37
CA GLY A 33 -10.41 11.27 -33.45
C GLY A 33 -10.47 12.78 -33.78
N ALA A 34 -11.36 13.50 -33.09
CA ALA A 34 -11.32 14.96 -33.07
C ALA A 34 -10.14 15.48 -32.21
N PRO A 35 -9.63 16.69 -32.44
CA PRO A 35 -8.61 17.30 -31.59
C PRO A 35 -9.09 17.43 -30.15
N LEU A 36 -8.22 17.08 -29.20
CA LEU A 36 -8.52 17.16 -27.77
C LEU A 36 -7.90 18.43 -27.19
N THR A 37 -8.71 19.29 -26.57
CA THR A 37 -8.26 20.49 -25.87
C THR A 37 -8.61 20.41 -24.40
N TRP A 38 -7.66 20.73 -23.53
CA TRP A 38 -7.91 20.87 -22.09
C TRP A 38 -7.13 22.03 -21.50
N GLN A 39 -7.57 22.49 -20.33
CA GLN A 39 -6.81 23.45 -19.53
C GLN A 39 -5.69 22.70 -18.82
N ALA A 40 -4.45 23.06 -19.12
CA ALA A 40 -3.28 22.38 -18.59
C ALA A 40 -2.75 23.02 -17.31
N HIS A 41 -2.88 24.34 -17.19
CA HIS A 41 -2.36 25.12 -16.07
C HIS A 41 -3.33 26.21 -15.62
N SER A 42 -3.12 26.76 -14.43
CA SER A 42 -3.83 27.95 -13.94
C SER A 42 -3.27 29.24 -14.56
N HIS A 43 -1.97 29.25 -14.87
CA HIS A 43 -1.27 30.34 -15.55
C HIS A 43 -0.81 29.93 -16.95
N ASN A 44 -0.24 30.87 -17.70
CA ASN A 44 0.22 30.61 -19.06
C ASN A 44 1.36 29.59 -19.07
N ILE A 45 1.31 28.69 -20.04
CA ILE A 45 2.34 27.70 -20.34
C ILE A 45 3.59 28.41 -20.83
N SER A 46 4.71 28.13 -20.19
CA SER A 46 6.04 28.65 -20.51
C SER A 46 6.86 27.67 -21.36
N CYS A 47 6.66 26.35 -21.18
CA CYS A 47 7.28 25.32 -22.01
C CYS A 47 6.34 24.12 -22.24
N LEU A 48 6.57 23.42 -23.35
CA LEU A 48 5.91 22.19 -23.73
C LEU A 48 6.98 21.28 -24.33
N ASP A 49 7.01 20.00 -23.96
CA ASP A 49 7.88 19.01 -24.58
C ASP A 49 7.16 17.65 -24.68
N VAL A 50 7.60 16.78 -25.57
CA VAL A 50 6.99 15.46 -25.81
C VAL A 50 8.10 14.42 -25.85
N ASP A 51 7.90 13.30 -25.15
CA ASP A 51 8.83 12.18 -25.25
C ASP A 51 8.78 11.58 -26.65
N HIS A 52 9.86 11.78 -27.40
CA HIS A 52 10.02 11.33 -28.78
C HIS A 52 10.21 9.82 -28.92
N CYS A 53 10.53 9.09 -27.83
CA CYS A 53 10.80 7.65 -27.91
C CYS A 53 9.52 6.81 -27.85
N GLU A 54 8.57 7.20 -27.01
CA GLU A 54 7.37 6.39 -26.74
C GLU A 54 6.05 7.07 -27.16
N ASP A 55 6.04 8.34 -27.57
CA ASP A 55 4.84 9.05 -28.10
C ASP A 55 3.63 9.06 -27.11
N HIS A 56 3.91 8.81 -25.82
CA HIS A 56 2.92 8.58 -24.78
C HIS A 56 2.97 9.58 -23.63
N VAL A 57 4.04 10.39 -23.55
CA VAL A 57 4.27 11.33 -22.46
C VAL A 57 4.46 12.74 -22.99
N LEU A 58 3.76 13.70 -22.39
CA LEU A 58 3.83 15.12 -22.68
C LEU A 58 4.18 15.88 -21.39
N PHE A 59 5.16 16.75 -21.46
CA PHE A 59 5.60 17.61 -20.36
C PHE A 59 5.20 19.05 -20.64
N SER A 60 4.78 19.78 -19.62
CA SER A 60 4.50 21.21 -19.74
C SER A 60 4.84 21.95 -18.46
N SER A 61 5.41 23.14 -18.59
CA SER A 61 5.66 24.04 -17.46
C SER A 61 4.83 25.30 -17.60
N SER A 62 4.44 25.87 -16.47
CA SER A 62 3.75 27.15 -16.39
C SER A 62 4.69 28.27 -15.96
N SER A 63 4.31 29.49 -16.32
CA SER A 63 5.00 30.74 -15.93
C SER A 63 5.09 30.99 -14.42
N ASP A 64 4.31 30.29 -13.60
CA ASP A 64 4.40 30.28 -12.14
C ASP A 64 5.37 29.21 -11.59
N GLY A 65 6.03 28.45 -12.47
CA GLY A 65 6.98 27.39 -12.12
C GLY A 65 6.34 26.04 -11.78
N CYS A 66 5.05 25.84 -12.06
CA CYS A 66 4.41 24.54 -11.94
C CYS A 66 4.70 23.66 -13.16
N ASP A 67 5.20 22.45 -12.93
CA ASP A 67 5.44 21.46 -13.97
C ASP A 67 4.37 20.37 -13.93
N THR A 68 3.80 20.05 -15.09
CA THR A 68 2.79 19.01 -15.27
C THR A 68 3.22 18.04 -16.34
N THR A 69 3.15 16.75 -16.00
CA THR A 69 3.35 15.65 -16.95
C THR A 69 1.99 15.04 -17.30
N TYR A 70 1.82 14.61 -18.53
CA TYR A 70 0.64 13.91 -19.02
C TYR A 70 1.08 12.61 -19.65
N ALA A 71 0.65 11.47 -19.10
CA ALA A 71 0.89 10.17 -19.70
C ALA A 71 -0.44 9.57 -20.19
N ARG A 72 -0.43 8.97 -21.38
CA ARG A 72 -1.59 8.25 -21.91
C ARG A 72 -1.54 6.79 -21.47
N LEU A 73 -2.09 6.48 -20.31
CA LEU A 73 -2.41 5.11 -19.91
C LEU A 73 -3.84 4.79 -20.38
N SER A 74 -4.00 3.73 -21.19
CA SER A 74 -5.30 3.08 -21.42
C SER A 74 -6.44 4.04 -21.85
N SER A 75 -6.22 4.85 -22.89
CA SER A 75 -7.21 5.76 -23.52
C SER A 75 -7.74 6.94 -22.68
N GLY A 76 -7.23 7.14 -21.46
CA GLY A 76 -7.44 8.36 -20.66
C GLY A 76 -6.23 9.31 -20.75
N LEU A 77 -6.47 10.62 -20.60
CA LEU A 77 -5.43 11.61 -20.39
C LEU A 77 -5.31 11.82 -18.87
N GLU A 78 -4.26 11.29 -18.24
CA GLU A 78 -4.05 11.41 -16.80
C GLU A 78 -3.16 12.65 -16.52
N PHE A 79 -3.59 13.47 -15.56
CA PHE A 79 -2.92 14.69 -15.12
C PHE A 79 -1.96 14.34 -13.98
N PHE A 80 -0.66 14.54 -14.20
CA PHE A 80 0.36 14.39 -13.16
C PHE A 80 0.87 15.80 -12.83
N ALA A 81 0.22 16.49 -11.88
CA ALA A 81 0.87 17.65 -11.27
C ALA A 81 2.05 17.13 -10.46
N ALA A 82 3.26 17.56 -10.79
CA ALA A 82 4.38 17.34 -9.89
C ALA A 82 3.99 17.96 -8.53
N PRO A 83 3.94 17.20 -7.43
CA PRO A 83 3.64 17.80 -6.15
C PRO A 83 4.69 18.88 -5.90
N ASN A 84 4.28 20.07 -5.46
CA ASN A 84 5.18 21.15 -4.99
C ASN A 84 6.00 20.74 -3.73
N ALA A 85 6.16 19.44 -3.48
CA ALA A 85 6.77 18.83 -2.33
C ALA A 85 8.29 18.80 -2.46
N ARG A 86 8.92 19.88 -2.01
CA ARG A 86 10.39 20.00 -1.96
C ARG A 86 11.05 19.11 -0.90
N ASN A 87 10.27 18.48 -0.02
CA ASN A 87 10.75 17.59 1.03
C ASN A 87 9.63 16.61 1.48
N ALA A 88 10.02 15.62 2.29
CA ALA A 88 9.14 14.55 2.76
C ALA A 88 7.95 15.06 3.59
N THR A 89 8.15 16.12 4.38
CA THR A 89 7.11 16.72 5.23
C THR A 89 6.01 17.36 4.41
N VAL A 90 6.36 18.12 3.37
CA VAL A 90 5.37 18.72 2.46
C VAL A 90 4.61 17.62 1.73
N LEU A 91 5.30 16.58 1.26
CA LEU A 91 4.66 15.42 0.61
C LEU A 91 3.64 14.73 1.53
N ALA A 92 3.99 14.52 2.80
CA ALA A 92 3.12 13.89 3.80
C ALA A 92 1.93 14.77 4.20
N ASN A 93 2.04 16.10 4.11
CA ASN A 93 0.93 17.02 4.37
C ASN A 93 0.01 17.16 3.14
N SER A 94 0.57 17.09 1.92
CA SER A 94 -0.24 17.03 0.69
C SER A 94 -1.16 15.81 0.68
N LEU A 95 -0.70 14.65 1.17
CA LEU A 95 -1.53 13.45 1.31
C LEU A 95 -2.81 13.70 2.15
N GLU A 96 -2.75 14.55 3.17
CA GLU A 96 -3.88 14.85 4.06
C GLU A 96 -4.85 15.88 3.49
N ALA A 97 -4.33 16.80 2.66
CA ALA A 97 -5.12 17.87 2.07
C ALA A 97 -6.05 17.38 0.96
N HIS A 98 -5.75 16.25 0.33
CA HIS A 98 -6.55 15.66 -0.75
C HIS A 98 -7.42 14.52 -0.20
N SER A 99 -8.73 14.74 -0.10
CA SER A 99 -9.71 13.72 0.35
C SER A 99 -9.95 12.59 -0.67
N SER A 100 -9.35 12.68 -1.86
CA SER A 100 -9.21 11.62 -2.84
C SER A 100 -7.73 11.52 -3.25
N ILE A 101 -7.22 10.29 -3.32
CA ILE A 101 -5.85 9.97 -3.77
C ILE A 101 -5.81 10.18 -5.30
N ASP A 102 -5.59 11.42 -5.75
CA ASP A 102 -5.52 11.81 -7.16
C ASP A 102 -4.08 12.11 -7.66
N SER A 103 -3.01 11.42 -7.26
CA SER A 103 -2.91 9.97 -7.28
C SER A 103 -1.70 9.52 -6.45
N LEU A 104 -1.78 8.37 -5.79
CA LEU A 104 -0.61 7.69 -5.24
C LEU A 104 0.46 7.51 -6.33
N GLY A 105 0.04 7.44 -7.59
CA GLY A 105 0.90 7.49 -8.77
C GLY A 105 1.83 8.70 -8.82
N ASP A 106 1.38 9.90 -8.43
CA ASP A 106 2.23 11.11 -8.39
C ASP A 106 3.29 11.01 -7.30
N ILE A 107 2.90 10.54 -6.11
CA ILE A 107 3.82 10.30 -4.98
C ILE A 107 4.87 9.26 -5.39
N LEU A 108 4.45 8.17 -6.03
CA LEU A 108 5.34 7.12 -6.52
C LEU A 108 6.28 7.64 -7.61
N SER A 109 5.75 8.38 -8.58
CA SER A 109 6.52 8.94 -9.69
C SER A 109 7.56 9.94 -9.19
N TYR A 110 7.18 10.80 -8.24
CA TYR A 110 8.09 11.76 -7.63
C TYR A 110 9.19 11.07 -6.82
N CYS A 111 8.83 10.10 -5.96
CA CYS A 111 9.80 9.30 -5.22
C CYS A 111 10.76 8.54 -6.16
N HIS A 112 10.26 8.03 -7.29
CA HIS A 112 11.08 7.32 -8.29
C HIS A 112 12.07 8.25 -9.00
N ALA A 113 11.62 9.44 -9.40
CA ALA A 113 12.47 10.45 -10.03
C ALA A 113 13.57 10.96 -9.07
N GLU A 114 13.20 11.21 -7.81
CA GLU A 114 14.16 11.60 -6.77
C GLU A 114 15.19 10.49 -6.51
N LEU A 115 14.75 9.23 -6.37
CA LEU A 115 15.63 8.09 -6.14
C LEU A 115 16.65 7.92 -7.28
N SER A 116 16.22 8.11 -8.53
CA SER A 116 17.09 8.06 -9.70
C SER A 116 18.16 9.16 -9.63
N THR A 117 17.75 10.38 -9.26
CA THR A 117 18.64 11.53 -9.07
C THR A 117 19.62 11.32 -7.91
N PHE A 118 19.15 10.76 -6.80
CA PHE A 118 19.97 10.39 -5.65
C PHE A 118 21.06 9.39 -6.02
N HIS A 119 20.71 8.34 -6.77
CA HIS A 119 21.68 7.35 -7.25
C HIS A 119 22.71 7.95 -8.22
N ALA A 120 22.28 8.83 -9.13
CA ALA A 120 23.19 9.52 -10.06
C ALA A 120 24.23 10.36 -9.30
N LYS A 121 23.79 11.20 -8.36
CA LYS A 121 24.70 12.00 -7.50
C LYS A 121 25.66 11.12 -6.71
N ARG A 122 25.16 10.04 -6.11
CA ARG A 122 26.00 9.10 -5.34
C ARG A 122 27.05 8.40 -6.20
N ALA A 123 26.77 8.16 -7.48
CA ALA A 123 27.72 7.55 -8.42
C ALA A 123 28.80 8.55 -8.88
N GLU A 124 28.44 9.81 -9.07
CA GLU A 124 29.37 10.90 -9.41
C GLU A 124 30.38 11.18 -8.28
N ASP A 125 29.95 11.05 -7.03
CA ASP A 125 30.77 11.36 -5.84
C ASP A 125 31.77 10.24 -5.44
N GLY A 126 31.89 9.16 -6.22
CA GLY A 126 33.01 8.22 -6.09
C GLY A 126 33.21 7.58 -4.71
N GLY A 127 32.16 7.43 -3.90
CA GLY A 127 32.19 6.73 -2.61
C GLY A 127 33.06 7.36 -1.50
N GLY A 128 33.55 8.60 -1.69
CA GLY A 128 34.39 9.29 -0.72
C GLY A 128 34.01 10.75 -0.60
N VAL A 129 34.06 11.29 0.62
CA VAL A 129 33.81 12.70 0.98
C VAL A 129 32.36 13.05 1.30
N TRP A 130 31.86 12.42 2.37
CA TRP A 130 30.72 12.94 3.16
C TRP A 130 31.12 13.22 4.62
N SER A 131 32.41 13.46 4.89
CA SER A 131 32.91 13.56 6.27
C SER A 131 33.22 14.97 6.78
N ALA A 132 33.01 16.07 6.05
CA ALA A 132 33.44 17.38 6.61
C ALA A 132 32.85 18.69 6.05
N ALA A 133 32.24 18.76 4.87
CA ALA A 133 32.06 20.07 4.23
C ALA A 133 30.76 20.83 4.56
N ASP A 134 29.65 20.18 4.96
CA ASP A 134 28.35 20.85 5.08
C ASP A 134 27.79 20.97 6.51
N ALA A 135 28.67 20.99 7.52
CA ALA A 135 28.30 21.38 8.89
C ALA A 135 27.80 22.85 8.99
N LYS A 136 27.83 23.62 7.90
CA LYS A 136 27.32 25.00 7.82
C LYS A 136 26.01 25.17 7.05
N ALA A 137 25.49 24.12 6.42
CA ALA A 137 24.18 24.12 5.74
C ALA A 137 23.12 23.29 6.49
N ALA A 138 23.43 22.83 7.71
CA ALA A 138 22.59 21.99 8.54
C ALA A 138 21.46 22.77 9.27
N ASN A 139 20.72 23.59 8.52
CA ASN A 139 19.53 24.28 9.04
C ASN A 139 18.27 24.02 8.20
N ASP A 140 18.34 23.14 7.20
CA ASP A 140 17.19 22.56 6.53
C ASP A 140 17.24 21.03 6.74
N ASP A 141 16.13 20.46 7.22
CA ASP A 141 15.86 19.05 7.60
C ASP A 141 16.03 18.01 6.47
N ASN A 142 16.94 18.21 5.53
CA ASN A 142 17.27 17.18 4.54
C ASN A 142 18.36 16.26 5.12
N ASP A 143 17.90 15.12 5.63
CA ASP A 143 18.66 13.91 5.89
C ASP A 143 19.40 13.49 4.61
N LEU A 144 20.57 14.09 4.38
CA LEU A 144 21.35 13.93 3.16
C LEU A 144 21.85 12.46 2.97
N GLY A 145 21.65 11.55 3.92
CA GLY A 145 22.11 10.16 3.85
C GLY A 145 21.18 9.14 3.15
N GLN A 146 19.92 9.49 2.86
CA GLN A 146 18.92 8.53 2.37
C GLN A 146 17.98 9.13 1.31
N PRO A 147 17.37 8.29 0.44
CA PRO A 147 16.38 8.76 -0.52
C PRO A 147 15.12 9.33 0.16
N LEU A 148 14.45 10.28 -0.51
CA LEU A 148 13.28 11.00 -0.02
C LEU A 148 12.17 10.07 0.49
N TYR A 149 11.92 8.97 -0.24
CA TYR A 149 10.84 8.05 0.09
C TYR A 149 10.99 7.44 1.48
N HIS A 150 12.22 7.30 1.99
CA HIS A 150 12.48 6.74 3.31
C HIS A 150 11.99 7.69 4.41
N SER A 151 12.35 8.98 4.32
CA SER A 151 11.87 10.01 5.26
C SER A 151 10.37 10.19 5.16
N PHE A 152 9.80 10.14 3.95
CA PHE A 152 8.35 10.18 3.74
C PHE A 152 7.64 9.01 4.45
N CYS A 153 8.09 7.77 4.25
CA CYS A 153 7.51 6.61 4.92
C CYS A 153 7.63 6.70 6.45
N SER A 154 8.77 7.20 6.95
CA SER A 154 8.99 7.42 8.39
C SER A 154 7.99 8.40 8.99
N ILE A 155 7.67 9.50 8.28
CA ILE A 155 6.65 10.47 8.71
C ILE A 155 5.27 9.82 8.75
N LEU A 156 4.91 9.02 7.74
CA LEU A 156 3.62 8.32 7.71
C LEU A 156 3.49 7.30 8.86
N GLU A 157 4.57 6.56 9.14
CA GLU A 157 4.63 5.62 10.27
C GLU A 157 4.48 6.34 11.62
N ALA A 158 5.09 7.52 11.79
CA ALA A 158 4.95 8.36 12.97
C ALA A 158 3.51 8.87 13.13
N LYS A 159 2.92 9.44 12.07
CA LYS A 159 1.53 9.91 12.06
C LYS A 159 0.54 8.82 12.48
N TYR A 160 0.68 7.61 11.94
CA TYR A 160 -0.17 6.49 12.36
C TYR A 160 0.02 6.13 13.85
N THR A 161 1.25 6.20 14.34
CA THR A 161 1.56 5.91 15.75
C THR A 161 0.91 6.95 16.66
N ASP A 162 0.97 8.24 16.29
CA ASP A 162 0.32 9.32 17.02
C ASP A 162 -1.20 9.16 17.04
N GLN A 163 -1.82 8.80 15.91
CA GLN A 163 -3.26 8.52 15.88
C GLN A 163 -3.65 7.32 16.75
N CYS A 164 -2.83 6.26 16.78
CA CYS A 164 -3.06 5.13 17.69
C CYS A 164 -2.95 5.55 19.16
N GLN A 165 -1.99 6.40 19.51
CA GLN A 165 -1.84 6.93 20.87
C GLN A 165 -3.02 7.81 21.26
N ALA A 166 -3.49 8.67 20.36
CA ALA A 166 -4.68 9.49 20.57
C ALA A 166 -5.93 8.62 20.80
N ALA A 167 -6.15 7.61 19.96
CA ALA A 167 -7.26 6.65 20.13
C ALA A 167 -7.17 5.87 21.44
N ALA A 168 -5.96 5.48 21.87
CA ALA A 168 -5.75 4.81 23.14
C ALA A 168 -6.11 5.70 24.34
N LEU A 169 -5.82 7.00 24.27
CA LEU A 169 -6.19 7.97 25.31
C LEU A 169 -7.71 8.20 25.39
N SER A 170 -8.43 8.11 24.26
CA SER A 170 -9.89 8.23 24.21
C SER A 170 -10.63 6.89 24.37
N SER A 171 -9.92 5.77 24.54
CA SER A 171 -10.48 4.40 24.53
C SER A 171 -11.22 4.03 23.24
N ASP A 172 -10.90 4.70 22.14
CA ASP A 172 -11.45 4.41 20.81
C ASP A 172 -10.72 3.21 20.17
N PRO A 173 -11.37 2.51 19.21
CA PRO A 173 -10.66 1.54 18.39
C PRO A 173 -9.54 2.21 17.59
N PRO A 174 -8.45 1.48 17.29
CA PRO A 174 -7.37 2.03 16.46
C PRO A 174 -7.92 2.45 15.08
N PRO A 175 -7.40 3.55 14.52
CA PRO A 175 -7.83 4.03 13.20
C PRO A 175 -7.37 3.06 12.09
N PRO A 176 -8.04 3.04 10.93
CA PRO A 176 -7.58 2.29 9.77
C PRO A 176 -6.11 2.62 9.39
N PRO A 177 -5.31 1.61 8.96
CA PRO A 177 -3.86 1.75 8.78
C PRO A 177 -3.49 2.40 7.45
N MET A 178 -4.23 3.42 7.02
CA MET A 178 -4.10 4.05 5.70
C MET A 178 -2.67 4.55 5.44
N TYR A 179 -2.08 5.27 6.41
CA TYR A 179 -0.70 5.75 6.29
C TYR A 179 0.31 4.61 6.15
N LEU A 180 0.11 3.49 6.86
CA LEU A 180 0.99 2.33 6.72
C LEU A 180 0.82 1.65 5.35
N GLN A 181 -0.41 1.59 4.83
CA GLN A 181 -0.69 1.03 3.51
C GLN A 181 -0.05 1.85 2.39
N VAL A 182 -0.11 3.19 2.49
CA VAL A 182 0.58 4.10 1.56
C VAL A 182 2.10 3.95 1.65
N ALA A 183 2.66 3.93 2.87
CA ALA A 183 4.09 3.69 3.07
C ALA A 183 4.52 2.34 2.49
N TYR A 184 3.73 1.29 2.70
CA TYR A 184 3.99 -0.04 2.14
C TYR A 184 4.01 -0.01 0.61
N GLN A 185 3.02 0.62 -0.03
CA GLN A 185 2.98 0.77 -1.48
C GLN A 185 4.20 1.53 -2.02
N VAL A 186 4.63 2.59 -1.35
CA VAL A 186 5.83 3.34 -1.72
C VAL A 186 7.05 2.44 -1.64
N VAL A 187 7.28 1.79 -0.51
CA VAL A 187 8.43 0.91 -0.30
C VAL A 187 8.49 -0.20 -1.33
N VAL A 188 7.40 -0.95 -1.58
CA VAL A 188 7.45 -2.10 -2.50
C VAL A 188 7.69 -1.71 -3.96
N ASN A 189 7.17 -0.56 -4.38
CA ASN A 189 7.27 -0.07 -5.76
C ASN A 189 8.58 0.67 -6.08
N MET A 190 9.41 1.04 -5.08
CA MET A 190 10.71 1.64 -5.37
C MET A 190 11.68 0.62 -6.00
N PRO A 191 12.45 0.98 -7.04
CA PRO A 191 13.43 0.08 -7.64
C PRO A 191 14.56 -0.30 -6.68
N GLY A 192 15.08 -1.52 -6.82
CA GLY A 192 16.20 -2.05 -6.02
C GLY A 192 15.82 -3.19 -5.08
N THR A 193 16.78 -4.07 -4.82
CA THR A 193 16.68 -5.23 -3.92
C THR A 193 17.69 -5.08 -2.78
N SER A 194 17.49 -4.06 -1.93
CA SER A 194 18.29 -3.91 -0.72
C SER A 194 17.64 -4.69 0.43
N SER A 195 18.47 -5.30 1.29
CA SER A 195 17.97 -5.97 2.50
C SER A 195 17.20 -5.03 3.42
N ALA A 196 17.50 -3.72 3.37
CA ALA A 196 16.78 -2.69 4.09
C ALA A 196 15.34 -2.52 3.56
N LYS A 197 15.16 -2.44 2.24
CA LYS A 197 13.83 -2.36 1.61
C LYS A 197 12.95 -3.56 1.98
N GLU A 198 13.52 -4.76 1.92
CA GLU A 198 12.80 -5.99 2.31
C GLU A 198 12.43 -5.99 3.79
N ALA A 199 13.32 -5.50 4.66
CA ALA A 199 13.04 -5.37 6.09
C ALA A 199 11.95 -4.33 6.38
N ASP A 200 11.95 -3.20 5.67
CA ASP A 200 10.92 -2.15 5.77
C ASP A 200 9.56 -2.67 5.31
N ALA A 201 9.51 -3.34 4.14
CA ALA A 201 8.29 -3.96 3.63
C ALA A 201 7.73 -5.01 4.60
N ALA A 202 8.59 -5.87 5.14
CA ALA A 202 8.19 -6.88 6.12
C ALA A 202 7.66 -6.25 7.42
N ARG A 203 8.31 -5.19 7.92
CA ARG A 203 7.86 -4.44 9.10
C ARG A 203 6.49 -3.81 8.87
N LEU A 204 6.30 -3.13 7.74
CA LEU A 204 5.03 -2.49 7.40
C LEU A 204 3.91 -3.52 7.24
N GLN A 205 4.18 -4.61 6.51
CA GLN A 205 3.25 -5.74 6.38
C GLN A 205 2.83 -6.30 7.74
N GLN A 206 3.79 -6.51 8.66
CA GLN A 206 3.52 -6.98 10.01
C GLN A 206 2.56 -6.04 10.75
N ARG A 207 2.81 -4.72 10.73
CA ARG A 207 1.97 -3.72 11.42
C ARG A 207 0.56 -3.64 10.82
N ILE A 208 0.44 -3.65 9.49
CA ILE A 208 -0.84 -3.61 8.78
C ILE A 208 -1.65 -4.87 9.09
N MET A 209 -1.03 -6.04 9.02
CA MET A 209 -1.72 -7.29 9.33
C MET A 209 -2.13 -7.38 10.79
N ALA A 210 -1.33 -6.82 11.71
CA ALA A 210 -1.66 -6.80 13.13
C ALA A 210 -2.95 -5.99 13.38
N TYR A 211 -3.07 -4.81 12.74
CA TYR A 211 -4.29 -4.02 12.79
C TYR A 211 -5.52 -4.83 12.35
N TRP A 212 -5.45 -5.47 11.19
CA TRP A 212 -6.60 -6.21 10.64
C TRP A 212 -6.97 -7.42 11.49
N CYS A 213 -5.98 -8.10 12.08
CA CYS A 213 -6.23 -9.21 13.01
C CYS A 213 -6.93 -8.71 14.28
N ASP A 214 -6.45 -7.62 14.89
CA ASP A 214 -7.08 -7.02 16.08
C ASP A 214 -8.52 -6.59 15.77
N SER A 215 -8.72 -5.85 14.68
CA SER A 215 -10.04 -5.37 14.23
C SER A 215 -11.04 -6.52 14.03
N VAL A 216 -10.66 -7.56 13.26
CA VAL A 216 -11.53 -8.73 13.02
C VAL A 216 -11.84 -9.47 14.31
N LEU A 217 -10.86 -9.67 15.19
CA LEU A 217 -11.07 -10.40 16.43
C LEU A 217 -11.95 -9.61 17.41
N ARG A 218 -11.83 -8.29 17.49
CA ARG A 218 -12.74 -7.44 18.27
C ARG A 218 -14.18 -7.53 17.76
N CYS A 219 -14.38 -7.44 16.44
CA CYS A 219 -15.70 -7.62 15.83
C CYS A 219 -16.29 -9.01 16.10
N ARG A 220 -15.46 -10.06 16.09
CA ARG A 220 -15.91 -11.42 16.44
C ARG A 220 -16.26 -11.55 17.92
N ALA A 221 -15.47 -10.95 18.81
CA ALA A 221 -15.74 -10.97 20.24
C ALA A 221 -17.06 -10.28 20.60
N SER A 222 -17.38 -9.15 19.97
CA SER A 222 -18.66 -8.44 20.20
C SER A 222 -19.87 -9.21 19.68
N THR A 223 -19.74 -9.91 18.55
CA THR A 223 -20.84 -10.68 17.93
C THR A 223 -21.12 -12.02 18.64
N THR A 224 -20.11 -12.67 19.23
CA THR A 224 -20.30 -13.91 20.02
C THR A 224 -21.17 -13.74 21.26
N VAL A 225 -21.31 -12.52 21.81
CA VAL A 225 -22.21 -12.25 22.94
C VAL A 225 -23.69 -12.46 22.56
N HIS A 226 -24.02 -12.41 21.26
CA HIS A 226 -25.40 -12.42 20.78
C HIS A 226 -25.85 -13.70 20.07
N GLN A 227 -24.95 -14.65 19.73
CA GLN A 227 -25.34 -15.87 19.02
C GLN A 227 -24.56 -17.10 19.48
N SER A 228 -25.26 -18.05 20.13
CA SER A 228 -24.82 -19.43 20.42
C SER A 228 -24.70 -20.28 19.15
N ARG A 229 -23.95 -19.83 18.13
CA ARG A 229 -23.72 -20.61 16.90
C ARG A 229 -22.48 -21.49 17.06
N ARG A 230 -22.66 -22.79 16.78
CA ARG A 230 -21.54 -23.74 16.62
C ARG A 230 -20.55 -23.19 15.59
N HIS A 231 -19.35 -22.85 16.03
CA HIS A 231 -18.31 -22.36 15.15
C HIS A 231 -17.85 -23.46 14.18
N THR A 232 -17.83 -23.16 12.89
CA THR A 232 -17.36 -24.07 11.85
C THR A 232 -15.83 -24.18 11.89
N GLY A 233 -15.27 -25.35 11.57
CA GLY A 233 -13.83 -25.63 11.74
C GLY A 233 -12.90 -24.63 11.03
N LYS A 234 -13.27 -24.14 9.84
CA LYS A 234 -12.46 -23.14 9.09
C LYS A 234 -12.49 -21.74 9.73
N ALA A 235 -13.63 -21.31 10.27
CA ALA A 235 -13.74 -20.03 10.96
C ALA A 235 -12.97 -20.03 12.29
N ALA A 236 -13.00 -21.16 13.01
CA ALA A 236 -12.19 -21.36 14.21
C ALA A 236 -10.69 -21.31 13.88
N LEU A 237 -10.23 -22.00 12.82
CA LEU A 237 -8.83 -21.98 12.39
C LEU A 237 -8.35 -20.56 12.07
N SER A 238 -9.09 -19.81 11.24
CA SER A 238 -8.75 -18.43 10.90
C SER A 238 -8.65 -17.53 12.14
N THR A 239 -9.60 -17.67 13.08
CA THR A 239 -9.62 -16.90 14.33
C THR A 239 -8.38 -17.21 15.19
N LEU A 240 -8.03 -18.49 15.30
CA LEU A 240 -6.86 -18.92 16.08
C LEU A 240 -5.54 -18.48 15.43
N LEU A 241 -5.43 -18.51 14.10
CA LEU A 241 -4.25 -18.02 13.38
C LEU A 241 -4.04 -16.51 13.55
N MET A 242 -5.13 -15.72 13.53
CA MET A 242 -5.06 -14.28 13.83
C MET A 242 -4.60 -14.02 15.27
N ALA A 243 -5.09 -14.81 16.24
CA ALA A 243 -4.70 -14.69 17.64
C ALA A 243 -3.24 -15.08 17.87
N ASP A 244 -2.78 -16.17 17.25
CA ASP A 244 -1.37 -16.57 17.28
C ASP A 244 -0.48 -15.51 16.62
N PHE A 245 -0.91 -14.92 15.50
CA PHE A 245 -0.16 -13.88 14.82
C PHE A 245 -0.01 -12.65 15.69
N LEU A 246 -1.09 -12.16 16.31
CA LEU A 246 -1.02 -11.07 17.29
C LEU A 246 -0.11 -11.40 18.47
N GLY A 247 -0.16 -12.64 18.97
CA GLY A 247 0.81 -13.13 19.94
C GLY A 247 2.25 -13.05 19.43
N LEU A 248 2.51 -13.38 18.17
CA LEU A 248 3.85 -13.32 17.60
C LEU A 248 4.36 -11.88 17.44
N VAL A 249 3.53 -10.99 16.90
CA VAL A 249 3.98 -9.69 16.40
C VAL A 249 3.69 -8.50 17.30
N SER A 250 2.87 -8.71 18.34
CA SER A 250 2.39 -7.64 19.21
C SER A 250 2.64 -7.90 20.69
N ILE A 251 3.43 -8.93 21.05
CA ILE A 251 4.05 -9.01 22.39
C ILE A 251 5.19 -7.99 22.44
N SER A 252 4.81 -6.73 22.60
CA SER A 252 5.50 -5.89 23.57
C SER A 252 4.70 -6.02 24.87
N PRO A 253 5.33 -6.27 26.03
CA PRO A 253 4.67 -6.53 27.31
C PRO A 253 3.77 -5.39 27.86
N ALA A 254 3.37 -4.41 27.04
CA ALA A 254 2.70 -3.18 27.41
C ALA A 254 1.24 -3.02 26.92
N ASN A 255 0.67 -3.96 26.14
CA ASN A 255 -0.73 -3.83 25.67
C ASN A 255 -1.70 -4.86 26.33
N PRO A 256 -2.26 -4.56 27.51
CA PRO A 256 -3.12 -5.49 28.26
C PRO A 256 -4.43 -5.81 27.55
N HIS A 257 -4.94 -4.91 26.70
CA HIS A 257 -6.18 -5.13 25.93
C HIS A 257 -5.99 -6.24 24.91
N LEU A 258 -4.86 -6.24 24.21
CA LEU A 258 -4.56 -7.26 23.21
C LEU A 258 -4.38 -8.64 23.85
N ALA A 259 -3.68 -8.70 24.99
CA ALA A 259 -3.51 -9.93 25.74
C ALA A 259 -4.86 -10.50 26.21
N ALA A 260 -5.77 -9.64 26.69
CA ALA A 260 -7.12 -10.04 27.06
C ALA A 260 -7.93 -10.56 25.85
N LEU A 261 -7.83 -9.90 24.70
CA LEU A 261 -8.50 -10.32 23.46
C LEU A 261 -8.02 -11.70 23.02
N VAL A 262 -6.70 -11.91 22.92
CA VAL A 262 -6.10 -13.20 22.53
C VAL A 262 -6.49 -14.31 23.52
N THR A 263 -6.46 -14.01 24.82
CA THR A 263 -6.89 -14.96 25.86
C THR A 263 -8.36 -15.35 25.71
N SER A 264 -9.24 -14.37 25.40
CA SER A 264 -10.66 -14.62 25.15
C SER A 264 -10.90 -15.51 23.93
N VAL A 265 -10.07 -15.36 22.90
CA VAL A 265 -10.13 -16.17 21.68
C VAL A 265 -9.69 -17.60 21.97
N TYR A 266 -8.58 -17.82 22.68
CA TYR A 266 -8.16 -19.17 23.09
C TYR A 266 -9.18 -19.85 24.02
N ALA A 267 -9.82 -19.10 24.91
CA ALA A 267 -10.89 -19.65 25.76
C ALA A 267 -12.08 -20.19 24.94
N THR A 268 -12.45 -19.46 23.89
CA THR A 268 -13.63 -19.74 23.04
C THR A 268 -13.34 -20.79 21.97
N TYR A 269 -12.24 -20.65 21.23
CA TYR A 269 -11.93 -21.44 20.03
C TYR A 269 -10.79 -22.44 20.23
N GLY A 270 -9.96 -22.26 21.26
CA GLY A 270 -8.72 -22.99 21.44
C GLY A 270 -8.88 -24.39 22.04
N THR A 271 -7.83 -25.20 21.85
CA THR A 271 -7.64 -26.50 22.48
C THR A 271 -7.35 -26.36 23.98
N ALA A 272 -7.31 -27.48 24.72
CA ALA A 272 -6.90 -27.47 26.13
C ALA A 272 -5.47 -26.92 26.34
N GLY A 273 -4.59 -27.04 25.33
CA GLY A 273 -3.25 -26.45 25.36
C GLY A 273 -3.29 -24.93 25.18
N ASP A 274 -4.08 -24.44 24.23
CA ASP A 274 -4.27 -23.00 23.99
C ASP A 274 -4.80 -22.28 25.24
N LYS A 275 -5.77 -22.90 25.94
CA LYS A 275 -6.39 -22.34 27.16
C LYS A 275 -5.44 -22.22 28.35
N LYS A 276 -4.38 -23.02 28.39
CA LYS A 276 -3.38 -22.99 29.46
C LYS A 276 -2.24 -22.04 29.16
N ARG A 277 -2.19 -21.48 27.95
CA ARG A 277 -1.10 -20.62 27.52
C ARG A 277 -1.21 -19.24 28.14
N SER A 278 -0.14 -18.80 28.78
CA SER A 278 0.04 -17.40 29.18
C SER A 278 0.46 -16.58 27.96
N VAL A 279 -0.43 -15.72 27.44
CA VAL A 279 -0.13 -14.84 26.30
C VAL A 279 1.01 -13.86 26.63
N ALA A 280 1.20 -13.52 27.91
CA ALA A 280 2.24 -12.60 28.37
C ALA A 280 3.64 -13.24 28.44
N GLU A 281 3.73 -14.58 28.50
CA GLU A 281 4.98 -15.31 28.73
C GLU A 281 5.35 -16.25 27.56
N ALA A 282 4.44 -16.44 26.61
CA ALA A 282 4.66 -17.33 25.47
C ALA A 282 5.77 -16.80 24.57
N ARG A 283 6.75 -17.65 24.26
CA ARG A 283 7.76 -17.35 23.24
C ARG A 283 7.18 -17.63 21.85
N PRO A 284 7.73 -17.00 20.79
CA PRO A 284 7.40 -17.32 19.40
C PRO A 284 7.46 -18.82 19.08
N GLU A 285 8.43 -19.52 19.66
CA GLU A 285 8.67 -20.96 19.49
C GLU A 285 7.59 -21.84 20.14
N ASP A 286 6.79 -21.27 21.04
CA ASP A 286 5.72 -21.99 21.75
C ASP A 286 4.39 -21.97 20.97
N LEU A 287 4.31 -21.30 19.82
CA LEU A 287 3.09 -21.25 19.00
C LEU A 287 2.77 -22.63 18.41
N PRO A 288 1.49 -23.06 18.42
CA PRO A 288 1.14 -24.37 17.94
C PRO A 288 1.11 -24.35 16.42
N VAL A 289 1.60 -25.41 15.78
CA VAL A 289 1.42 -25.54 14.34
C VAL A 289 -0.01 -25.94 14.05
N ARG A 290 -0.76 -25.06 13.37
CA ARG A 290 -2.19 -25.26 13.06
C ARG A 290 -2.46 -25.75 11.65
N GLU A 291 -1.47 -25.64 10.76
CA GLU A 291 -1.61 -25.89 9.33
C GLU A 291 -0.52 -26.86 8.85
N THR A 292 -0.82 -27.58 7.76
CA THR A 292 0.12 -28.47 7.09
C THR A 292 0.19 -28.13 5.62
N CYS A 293 1.35 -28.38 5.02
CA CYS A 293 1.61 -28.11 3.61
C CYS A 293 0.76 -29.03 2.74
N GLY A 294 -0.01 -28.47 1.79
CA GLY A 294 -0.79 -29.28 0.84
C GLY A 294 0.05 -30.16 -0.09
N LEU A 295 1.35 -29.86 -0.25
CA LEU A 295 2.26 -30.59 -1.13
C LEU A 295 2.95 -31.78 -0.44
N CYS A 296 3.33 -31.64 0.83
CA CYS A 296 4.15 -32.64 1.53
C CYS A 296 3.67 -33.00 2.94
N ALA A 297 2.52 -32.47 3.36
CA ALA A 297 1.95 -32.62 4.71
C ALA A 297 2.86 -32.18 5.88
N ALA A 298 4.01 -31.56 5.59
CA ALA A 298 4.89 -31.01 6.62
C ALA A 298 4.20 -29.85 7.37
N PRO A 299 4.54 -29.63 8.65
CA PRO A 299 4.01 -28.50 9.41
C PRO A 299 4.32 -27.16 8.73
N VAL A 300 3.38 -26.21 8.84
CA VAL A 300 3.56 -24.83 8.37
C VAL A 300 3.60 -23.91 9.60
N PRO A 301 4.80 -23.54 10.09
CA PRO A 301 4.92 -22.66 11.24
C PRO A 301 4.41 -21.25 10.90
N LEU A 302 3.81 -20.59 11.89
CA LEU A 302 3.44 -19.19 11.79
C LEU A 302 4.65 -18.32 12.10
N THR A 303 4.98 -17.39 11.20
CA THR A 303 6.12 -16.46 11.34
C THR A 303 5.66 -15.01 11.18
N ALA A 304 6.56 -14.06 11.48
CA ALA A 304 6.26 -12.64 11.38
C ALA A 304 5.99 -12.22 9.93
N ARG A 305 6.59 -12.93 8.96
CA ARG A 305 6.28 -12.84 7.53
C ARG A 305 5.04 -13.65 7.19
N VAL A 306 3.91 -13.21 7.74
CA VAL A 306 2.68 -14.03 7.72
C VAL A 306 2.20 -14.39 6.32
N LEU A 307 2.35 -13.51 5.32
CA LEU A 307 1.83 -13.74 3.97
C LEU A 307 2.75 -14.61 3.09
N GLU A 308 3.99 -14.86 3.52
CA GLU A 308 4.98 -15.68 2.81
C GLU A 308 5.32 -16.94 3.65
N PRO A 309 4.34 -17.81 3.97
CA PRO A 309 4.62 -19.00 4.76
C PRO A 309 5.53 -19.99 4.01
N VAL A 310 6.44 -20.58 4.78
CA VAL A 310 7.29 -21.68 4.31
C VAL A 310 7.05 -22.87 5.23
N CYS A 311 6.79 -24.05 4.66
CA CYS A 311 6.68 -25.28 5.45
C CYS A 311 8.05 -25.77 5.92
N ASP A 312 8.09 -26.69 6.89
CA ASP A 312 9.36 -27.24 7.42
C ASP A 312 10.27 -27.89 6.35
N ASN A 313 9.68 -28.35 5.23
CA ASN A 313 10.42 -28.91 4.10
C ASN A 313 10.84 -27.86 3.05
N GLY A 314 10.59 -26.57 3.28
CA GLY A 314 11.07 -25.47 2.43
C GLY A 314 10.13 -25.07 1.27
N HIS A 315 8.94 -25.65 1.14
CA HIS A 315 7.97 -25.17 0.14
C HIS A 315 7.41 -23.81 0.53
N ALA A 316 7.53 -22.83 -0.38
CA ALA A 316 6.83 -21.56 -0.31
C ALA A 316 5.35 -21.77 -0.62
N LEU A 317 4.50 -21.17 0.21
CA LEU A 317 3.05 -21.25 0.15
C LEU A 317 2.46 -19.85 0.18
N GLU A 318 1.22 -19.71 -0.25
CA GLU A 318 0.49 -18.44 -0.21
C GLU A 318 -0.50 -18.43 0.96
N ARG A 319 -0.64 -17.29 1.64
CA ARG A 319 -1.61 -17.14 2.74
C ARG A 319 -2.64 -16.06 2.42
N CYS A 320 -3.90 -16.38 2.68
CA CYS A 320 -4.99 -15.44 2.49
C CYS A 320 -4.84 -14.22 3.43
N PHE A 321 -4.71 -13.01 2.88
CA PHE A 321 -4.58 -11.79 3.70
C PHE A 321 -5.83 -11.48 4.54
N ARG A 322 -6.99 -12.09 4.24
CA ARG A 322 -8.23 -11.91 5.03
C ARG A 322 -8.32 -12.86 6.21
N THR A 323 -7.96 -14.14 6.01
CA THR A 323 -8.23 -15.21 6.97
C THR A 323 -6.98 -15.75 7.64
N LEU A 324 -5.81 -15.41 7.11
CA LEU A 324 -4.52 -16.01 7.44
C LEU A 324 -4.44 -17.53 7.22
N VAL A 325 -5.39 -18.13 6.52
CA VAL A 325 -5.33 -19.55 6.17
C VAL A 325 -4.49 -19.71 4.91
N VAL A 326 -3.63 -20.73 4.88
CA VAL A 326 -2.89 -21.12 3.68
C VAL A 326 -3.87 -21.42 2.55
N ILE A 327 -3.59 -20.85 1.38
CA ILE A 327 -4.42 -21.01 0.20
C ILE A 327 -4.15 -22.40 -0.38
N ASP A 328 -5.21 -23.18 -0.49
CA ASP A 328 -5.17 -24.45 -1.20
C ASP A 328 -5.09 -24.20 -2.70
N SER A 329 -4.11 -24.83 -3.36
CA SER A 329 -3.98 -24.85 -4.83
C SER A 329 -5.24 -25.32 -5.56
N ALA A 330 -6.13 -26.06 -4.90
CA ALA A 330 -7.42 -26.49 -5.46
C ALA A 330 -8.56 -25.46 -5.30
N ALA A 331 -8.28 -24.24 -4.84
CA ALA A 331 -9.29 -23.20 -4.69
C ALA A 331 -9.81 -22.72 -6.07
N ALA A 332 -11.08 -23.03 -6.36
CA ALA A 332 -11.74 -22.65 -7.62
C ALA A 332 -11.88 -21.13 -7.84
N VAL A 333 -11.86 -20.34 -6.77
CA VAL A 333 -11.99 -18.87 -6.85
C VAL A 333 -10.99 -18.22 -5.89
N LEU A 334 -10.16 -17.34 -6.44
CA LEU A 334 -9.14 -16.57 -5.74
C LEU A 334 -9.28 -15.09 -6.05
N TRP A 335 -8.80 -14.26 -5.15
CA TRP A 335 -8.64 -12.83 -5.37
C TRP A 335 -7.15 -12.51 -5.34
N LYS A 336 -6.64 -11.84 -6.36
CA LYS A 336 -5.26 -11.35 -6.41
C LYS A 336 -5.26 -9.83 -6.41
N CYS A 337 -4.47 -9.22 -5.53
CA CYS A 337 -4.24 -7.79 -5.57
C CYS A 337 -3.39 -7.43 -6.80
N MET A 338 -3.81 -6.43 -7.56
CA MET A 338 -3.09 -6.00 -8.76
C MET A 338 -1.82 -5.18 -8.47
N VAL A 339 -1.64 -4.73 -7.22
CA VAL A 339 -0.52 -3.86 -6.82
C VAL A 339 0.52 -4.62 -6.01
N CYS A 340 0.12 -5.31 -4.95
CA CYS A 340 1.06 -6.03 -4.07
C CYS A 340 1.04 -7.55 -4.26
N GLU A 341 0.28 -8.04 -5.25
CA GLU A 341 0.14 -9.46 -5.59
C GLU A 341 -0.42 -10.38 -4.48
N ALA A 342 -0.74 -9.85 -3.30
CA ALA A 342 -1.29 -10.63 -2.20
C ALA A 342 -2.62 -11.30 -2.57
N PHE A 343 -2.81 -12.50 -2.04
CA PHE A 343 -3.96 -13.34 -2.36
C PHE A 343 -5.01 -13.39 -1.24
N ALA A 344 -6.27 -13.59 -1.61
CA ALA A 344 -7.35 -13.91 -0.68
C ALA A 344 -8.29 -14.99 -1.23
N THR A 345 -8.84 -15.78 -0.31
CA THR A 345 -9.87 -16.80 -0.55
C THR A 345 -11.15 -16.45 0.21
N GLY A 346 -12.32 -16.70 -0.38
CA GLY A 346 -13.63 -16.56 0.29
C GLY A 346 -14.69 -15.87 -0.59
N ARG A 347 -15.97 -16.12 -0.30
CA ARG A 347 -17.12 -15.35 -0.82
C ARG A 347 -17.51 -14.27 0.20
N ASP A 348 -17.89 -13.08 -0.26
CA ASP A 348 -18.40 -11.96 0.55
C ASP A 348 -19.77 -12.20 1.22
N LYS A 349 -20.11 -13.45 1.57
CA LYS A 349 -21.36 -13.73 2.27
C LYS A 349 -21.36 -13.27 3.73
N ASP A 350 -20.22 -12.80 4.25
CA ASP A 350 -20.13 -12.29 5.62
C ASP A 350 -20.17 -10.75 5.71
N ASP A 351 -20.06 -10.01 4.58
CA ASP A 351 -20.00 -8.54 4.58
C ASP A 351 -21.12 -7.85 3.75
N ASN A 352 -21.83 -8.58 2.88
CA ASN A 352 -23.01 -8.03 2.19
C ASN A 352 -24.28 -8.32 3.00
N GLU A 353 -24.66 -7.38 3.86
CA GLU A 353 -26.08 -7.19 4.12
C GLU A 353 -26.76 -6.95 2.77
N ASP A 354 -27.88 -7.66 2.59
CA ASP A 354 -28.71 -7.69 1.39
C ASP A 354 -29.27 -6.27 1.16
N ASP A 355 -28.52 -5.42 0.48
CA ASP A 355 -29.06 -4.19 -0.12
C ASP A 355 -30.13 -4.65 -1.10
N GLY A 356 -31.40 -4.59 -0.66
CA GLY A 356 -32.59 -5.17 -1.29
C GLY A 356 -32.96 -4.62 -2.67
N ASN A 357 -31.97 -4.22 -3.46
CA ASN A 357 -32.09 -3.81 -4.85
C ASN A 357 -31.40 -4.89 -5.70
N GLY A 358 -32.21 -5.75 -6.33
CA GLY A 358 -31.80 -6.97 -7.04
C GLY A 358 -30.96 -6.78 -8.32
N GLN A 359 -29.92 -5.96 -8.28
CA GLN A 359 -28.84 -5.97 -9.26
C GLN A 359 -27.64 -6.74 -8.68
N PRO A 360 -27.12 -7.77 -9.38
CA PRO A 360 -25.90 -8.44 -8.95
C PRO A 360 -24.71 -7.49 -9.17
N GLN A 361 -24.38 -6.67 -8.17
CA GLN A 361 -23.09 -6.00 -8.15
C GLN A 361 -22.01 -7.07 -8.05
N LEU A 362 -21.03 -7.02 -8.96
CA LEU A 362 -19.84 -7.84 -8.85
C LEU A 362 -19.16 -7.51 -7.51
N PRO A 363 -18.79 -8.51 -6.69
CA PRO A 363 -18.11 -8.24 -5.43
C PRO A 363 -16.84 -7.44 -5.69
N VAL A 364 -16.68 -6.31 -5.00
CA VAL A 364 -15.46 -5.50 -5.06
C VAL A 364 -14.66 -5.81 -3.80
N LEU A 365 -13.50 -6.46 -3.96
CA LEU A 365 -12.63 -6.76 -2.83
C LEU A 365 -11.48 -5.75 -2.75
N VAL A 366 -11.31 -5.15 -1.58
CA VAL A 366 -10.17 -4.26 -1.27
C VAL A 366 -9.09 -5.05 -0.53
N CYS A 367 -7.85 -4.92 -0.97
CA CYS A 367 -6.69 -5.56 -0.37
C CYS A 367 -6.41 -4.97 1.01
N ARG A 368 -6.35 -5.81 2.05
CA ARG A 368 -6.01 -5.35 3.40
C ARG A 368 -4.56 -4.87 3.53
N LEU A 369 -3.66 -5.37 2.67
CA LEU A 369 -2.24 -5.03 2.75
C LEU A 369 -1.94 -3.65 2.18
N CYS A 370 -2.51 -3.30 1.02
CA CYS A 370 -2.19 -2.05 0.34
C CYS A 370 -3.40 -1.14 0.09
N GLY A 371 -4.62 -1.57 0.36
CA GLY A 371 -5.83 -0.77 0.11
C GLY A 371 -6.27 -0.71 -1.36
N SER A 372 -5.56 -1.37 -2.29
CA SER A 372 -5.93 -1.43 -3.71
C SER A 372 -7.03 -2.46 -3.99
N TYR A 373 -7.70 -2.34 -5.14
CA TYR A 373 -8.69 -3.33 -5.58
C TYR A 373 -8.05 -4.66 -5.99
N CYS A 374 -8.71 -5.76 -5.63
CA CYS A 374 -8.33 -7.10 -6.04
C CYS A 374 -9.15 -7.57 -7.24
N GLN A 375 -8.49 -8.29 -8.15
CA GLN A 375 -9.15 -8.98 -9.26
C GLN A 375 -9.56 -10.39 -8.84
N ARG A 376 -10.78 -10.79 -9.20
CA ARG A 376 -11.24 -12.17 -9.07
C ARG A 376 -10.63 -13.03 -10.18
N ILE A 377 -10.04 -14.15 -9.79
CA ILE A 377 -9.46 -15.17 -10.66
C ILE A 377 -10.24 -16.47 -10.43
N GLU A 378 -10.71 -17.06 -11.52
CA GLU A 378 -11.38 -18.36 -11.53
C GLU A 378 -10.54 -19.32 -12.38
N TYR A 379 -10.29 -20.51 -11.85
CA TYR A 379 -9.47 -21.55 -12.50
C TYR A 379 -10.32 -22.70 -13.03
#